data_AF-A0A962SVJ6-F1
#
_entry.id   AF-A0A962SVJ6-F1
#
_cell.length_a   1.000
_cell.length_b   1.000
_cell.length_c   1.000
_cell.angle_alpha   90.00
_cell.angle_beta   90.00
_cell.angle_gamma   90.00
#
_symmetry.space_group_name_H-M   'P 1'
#
loop_
_entity.id
_entity.type
_entity.pdbx_description
1 polymer ?
#
loop_
_entity_poly.entity_id
_entity_poly.type
_entity_poly.pdbx_seq_one_letter_code
_entity_poly.pdbx_strand_id
1 'polypeptide(L)'
;RLKNKGSQRHRRGPKRPKYQAPQPEHPDTPRDIPKAVIHANHLEGHNAALRRRNSAFRRRTNTYAKNADALQRTLDVHLLQHNFIRPHWTTGEVPAVRLGIMATPLRLEAILMMPKAA
;
A
#
# COMPACT_ATOMS: atom_id res chain seq x y z
N ARG A 1 12.72 -19.51 7.95
CA ARG A 1 13.10 -19.58 6.49
C ARG A 1 14.16 -20.67 6.29
N LEU A 2 13.89 -21.72 5.51
CA LEU A 2 14.88 -22.78 5.21
C LEU A 2 16.11 -22.16 4.50
N LYS A 3 17.30 -22.26 5.12
CA LYS A 3 18.57 -21.77 4.54
C LYS A 3 19.13 -22.79 3.55
N ASN A 4 20.02 -22.36 2.65
CA ASN A 4 20.61 -23.18 1.58
C ASN A 4 19.59 -23.76 0.59
N LYS A 5 18.77 -22.90 -0.03
CA LYS A 5 17.84 -23.31 -1.11
C LYS A 5 18.52 -23.43 -2.48
N GLY A 6 19.73 -22.89 -2.65
CA GLY A 6 20.47 -22.95 -3.91
C GLY A 6 20.99 -24.35 -4.21
N SER A 7 20.93 -24.77 -5.48
CA SER A 7 21.61 -25.98 -5.92
C SER A 7 23.12 -25.73 -5.86
N GLN A 8 23.85 -26.54 -5.09
CA GLN A 8 25.32 -26.47 -5.04
C GLN A 8 25.98 -27.09 -6.29
N ARG A 9 25.31 -27.01 -7.45
CA ARG A 9 25.72 -27.69 -8.70
C ARG A 9 27.13 -27.33 -9.16
N HIS A 10 27.58 -26.10 -8.88
CA HIS A 10 28.88 -25.58 -9.29
C HIS A 10 29.87 -25.34 -8.15
N ARG A 11 29.55 -25.77 -6.91
CA ARG A 11 30.45 -25.63 -5.76
C ARG A 11 31.04 -26.99 -5.41
N ARG A 12 32.37 -27.06 -5.27
CA ARG A 12 33.07 -28.28 -4.84
C ARG A 12 32.74 -28.60 -3.38
N GLY A 13 32.52 -29.87 -3.08
CA GLY A 13 32.30 -30.41 -1.73
C GLY A 13 30.90 -31.01 -1.49
N PRO A 14 30.68 -31.69 -0.34
CA PRO A 14 29.41 -32.34 -0.02
C PRO A 14 28.25 -31.35 0.08
N LYS A 15 27.07 -31.78 -0.37
CA LYS A 15 25.86 -30.95 -0.30
C LYS A 15 25.49 -30.69 1.16
N ARG A 16 25.49 -29.42 1.58
CA ARG A 16 25.14 -29.06 2.96
C ARG A 16 23.67 -29.42 3.23
N PRO A 17 23.34 -30.01 4.40
CA PRO A 17 21.96 -30.28 4.76
C PRO A 17 21.16 -28.98 4.77
N LYS A 18 19.94 -29.04 4.24
CA LYS A 18 19.00 -27.93 4.31
C LYS A 18 18.48 -27.90 5.74
N TYR A 19 18.63 -26.77 6.41
CA TYR A 19 18.13 -26.59 7.77
C TYR A 19 17.29 -25.31 7.83
N GLN A 20 16.29 -25.30 8.69
CA GLN A 20 15.72 -24.04 9.14
C GLN A 20 16.65 -23.50 10.21
N ALA A 21 17.14 -22.28 10.04
CA ALA A 21 17.49 -21.48 11.19
C ALA A 21 16.16 -20.89 11.68
N PRO A 22 15.51 -21.43 12.74
CA PRO A 22 14.63 -20.60 13.51
C PRO A 22 15.52 -19.46 14.02
N GLN A 23 15.25 -18.25 13.55
CA GLN A 23 15.84 -17.10 14.21
C GLN A 23 15.11 -17.03 15.55
N PRO A 24 15.80 -17.15 16.69
CA PRO A 24 15.16 -16.97 17.97
C PRO A 24 14.49 -15.61 17.95
N GLU A 25 13.22 -15.57 18.31
CA GLU A 25 12.55 -14.28 18.52
C GLU A 25 13.29 -13.54 19.63
N HIS A 26 13.35 -12.21 19.49
CA HIS A 26 14.03 -11.38 20.48
C HIS A 26 13.37 -11.63 21.85
N PRO A 27 14.15 -11.80 22.94
CA PRO A 27 13.61 -12.10 24.26
C PRO A 27 12.58 -11.06 24.74
N ASP A 28 12.74 -9.80 24.32
CA ASP A 28 11.82 -8.71 24.67
C ASP A 28 10.56 -8.64 23.79
N THR A 29 10.43 -9.50 22.77
CA THR A 29 9.22 -9.54 21.95
C THR A 29 8.16 -10.39 22.66
N PRO A 30 7.00 -9.81 23.05
CA PRO A 30 5.91 -10.60 23.63
C PRO A 30 5.41 -11.62 22.59
N ARG A 31 5.36 -12.90 23.00
CA ARG A 31 4.95 -14.02 22.14
C ARG A 31 3.43 -14.09 21.93
N ASP A 32 2.68 -13.81 22.99
CA ASP A 32 1.22 -13.87 22.99
C ASP A 32 0.64 -12.49 22.72
N ILE A 33 0.62 -12.09 21.45
CA ILE A 33 -0.08 -10.89 21.00
C ILE A 33 -1.50 -11.30 20.63
N PRO A 34 -2.55 -10.73 21.27
CA PRO A 34 -3.92 -11.02 20.89
C PRO A 34 -4.13 -10.67 19.42
N LYS A 35 -4.78 -11.56 18.68
CA LYS A 35 -4.96 -11.42 17.22
C LYS A 35 -5.66 -10.10 16.82
N ALA A 36 -6.48 -9.55 17.71
CA ALA A 36 -7.14 -8.25 17.55
C ALA A 36 -6.15 -7.06 17.48
N VAL A 37 -4.97 -7.18 18.10
CA VAL A 37 -3.91 -6.14 18.11
C VAL A 37 -3.01 -6.27 16.87
N ILE A 38 -3.05 -7.41 16.18
CA ILE A 38 -2.31 -7.66 14.95
C ILE A 38 -3.10 -7.04 13.78
N HIS A 39 -3.04 -5.72 13.68
CA HIS A 39 -3.59 -4.98 12.54
C HIS A 39 -2.46 -4.32 11.74
N ALA A 40 -2.52 -4.42 10.41
CA ALA A 40 -1.76 -3.48 9.59
C ALA A 40 -2.35 -2.09 9.85
N ASN A 41 -1.53 -1.11 10.22
CA ASN A 41 -2.01 0.27 10.33
C ASN A 41 -2.55 0.69 8.94
N HIS A 42 -3.88 0.77 8.81
CA HIS A 42 -4.55 1.04 7.54
C HIS A 42 -4.10 2.38 6.95
N LEU A 43 -3.79 3.35 7.82
CA LEU A 43 -3.24 4.65 7.44
C LEU A 43 -1.85 4.49 6.81
N GLU A 44 -0.97 3.69 7.41
CA GLU A 44 0.36 3.43 6.84
C GLU A 44 0.27 2.65 5.53
N GLY A 45 -0.66 1.70 5.42
CA GLY A 45 -0.93 1.00 4.16
C GLY A 45 -1.36 1.96 3.05
N HIS A 46 -2.28 2.87 3.35
CA HIS A 46 -2.74 3.91 2.44
C HIS A 46 -1.61 4.87 2.05
N ASN A 47 -0.88 5.41 3.03
CA ASN A 47 0.23 6.33 2.80
C ASN A 47 1.35 5.67 1.96
N ALA A 48 1.66 4.40 2.21
CA ALA A 48 2.61 3.65 1.39
C ALA A 48 2.12 3.45 -0.05
N ALA A 49 0.82 3.21 -0.26
CA ALA A 49 0.24 3.11 -1.59
C ALA A 49 0.31 4.46 -2.35
N LEU A 50 -0.06 5.57 -1.70
CA LEU A 50 0.06 6.93 -2.25
C LEU A 50 1.49 7.24 -2.70
N ARG A 51 2.48 6.99 -1.84
CA ARG A 51 3.91 7.22 -2.17
C ARG A 51 4.39 6.37 -3.34
N ARG A 52 3.90 5.13 -3.47
CA ARG A 52 4.25 4.25 -4.60
C ARG A 52 3.68 4.76 -5.92
N ARG A 53 2.44 5.23 -5.91
CA ARG A 53 1.81 5.82 -7.11
C ARG A 53 2.47 7.15 -7.51
N ASN A 54 2.87 7.96 -6.53
CA ASN A 54 3.57 9.24 -6.75
C ASN A 54 5.10 9.09 -6.72
N SER A 55 5.63 7.98 -7.24
CA SER A 55 7.08 7.67 -7.20
C SER A 55 7.94 8.72 -7.91
N ALA A 56 7.40 9.36 -8.95
CA ALA A 56 8.04 10.47 -9.65
C ALA A 56 8.36 11.64 -8.71
N PHE A 57 7.48 11.93 -7.75
CA PHE A 57 7.63 13.04 -6.83
C PHE A 57 8.47 12.70 -5.58
N ARG A 58 8.79 11.42 -5.33
CA ARG A 58 9.48 10.96 -4.11
C ARG A 58 10.89 11.52 -3.88
N ARG A 59 11.71 11.66 -4.94
CA ARG A 59 13.16 11.98 -4.81
C ARG A 59 13.53 13.26 -5.52
N ARG A 60 14.18 14.22 -4.84
CA ARG A 60 14.58 15.51 -5.44
C ARG A 60 15.37 15.36 -6.75
N THR A 61 16.18 14.31 -6.86
CA THR A 61 17.08 14.02 -7.99
C THR A 61 16.47 13.20 -9.14
N ASN A 62 15.16 12.93 -9.13
CA ASN A 62 14.54 12.31 -10.31
C ASN A 62 14.72 13.24 -11.53
N THR A 63 15.06 12.66 -12.69
CA THR A 63 15.42 13.35 -13.95
C THR A 63 14.36 14.32 -14.48
N TYR A 64 13.13 14.26 -13.98
CA TYR A 64 12.01 15.08 -14.43
C TYR A 64 11.88 16.37 -13.62
N ALA A 65 11.54 17.46 -14.30
CA ALA A 65 11.08 18.69 -13.66
C ALA A 65 9.81 18.38 -12.84
N LYS A 66 9.78 18.83 -11.59
CA LYS A 66 8.65 18.62 -10.69
C LYS A 66 7.91 19.92 -10.48
N ASN A 67 6.60 19.87 -10.66
CA ASN A 67 5.72 20.96 -10.26
C ASN A 67 4.91 20.54 -9.02
N ALA A 68 4.81 21.44 -8.04
CA ALA A 68 3.93 21.29 -6.88
C ALA A 68 2.47 21.12 -7.32
N ASP A 69 2.01 21.87 -8.32
CA ASP A 69 0.64 21.77 -8.84
C ASP A 69 0.34 20.38 -9.42
N ALA A 70 1.34 19.79 -10.09
CA ALA A 70 1.21 18.46 -10.66
C ALA A 70 1.16 17.37 -9.57
N LEU A 71 1.89 17.56 -8.46
CA LEU A 71 1.81 16.71 -7.28
C LEU A 71 0.43 16.84 -6.62
N GLN A 72 -0.05 18.06 -6.41
CA GLN A 72 -1.37 18.30 -5.81
C GLN A 72 -2.46 17.64 -6.66
N ARG A 73 -2.45 17.84 -7.98
CA ARG A 73 -3.39 17.20 -8.91
C ARG A 73 -3.41 15.68 -8.78
N THR A 74 -2.25 15.03 -8.61
CA THR A 74 -2.20 13.56 -8.46
C THR A 74 -2.69 13.10 -7.09
N LEU A 75 -2.42 13.88 -6.03
CA LEU A 75 -2.97 13.62 -4.70
C LEU A 75 -4.49 13.77 -4.68
N ASP A 76 -5.01 14.81 -5.31
CA ASP A 76 -6.46 15.08 -5.41
C ASP A 76 -7.18 13.92 -6.09
N VAL A 77 -6.67 13.45 -7.24
CA VAL A 77 -7.25 12.30 -7.96
C VAL A 77 -7.26 11.04 -7.08
N HIS A 78 -6.18 10.79 -6.32
CA HIS A 78 -6.13 9.65 -5.42
C HIS A 78 -7.13 9.75 -4.27
N LEU A 79 -7.25 10.93 -3.68
CA LEU A 79 -8.21 11.20 -2.62
C LEU A 79 -9.65 11.03 -3.14
N LEU A 80 -9.93 11.55 -4.34
CA LEU A 80 -11.24 11.45 -4.99
C LEU A 80 -11.62 9.98 -5.24
N GLN A 81 -10.70 9.21 -5.83
CA GLN A 81 -10.92 7.79 -6.10
C GLN A 81 -11.12 6.97 -4.82
N HIS A 82 -10.32 7.22 -3.79
CA HIS A 82 -10.39 6.47 -2.53
C HIS A 82 -11.65 6.79 -1.74
N ASN A 83 -12.00 8.07 -1.62
CA ASN A 83 -13.06 8.52 -0.73
C ASN A 83 -14.44 8.47 -1.34
N PHE A 84 -14.57 8.53 -2.68
CA PHE A 84 -15.88 8.72 -3.33
C PHE A 84 -16.23 7.67 -4.39
N ILE A 85 -15.25 6.99 -5.01
CA ILE A 85 -15.51 6.12 -6.17
C ILE A 85 -15.34 4.65 -5.82
N ARG A 86 -14.18 4.27 -5.28
CA ARG A 86 -13.82 2.87 -5.13
C ARG A 86 -14.30 2.34 -3.77
N PRO A 87 -15.12 1.29 -3.74
CA PRO A 87 -15.48 0.63 -2.49
C PRO A 87 -14.23 0.14 -1.76
N HIS A 88 -14.18 0.35 -0.45
CA HIS A 88 -13.09 -0.13 0.36
C HIS A 88 -13.26 -1.62 0.66
N TRP A 89 -12.17 -2.39 0.58
CA TRP A 89 -12.19 -3.85 0.71
C TRP A 89 -12.83 -4.33 2.02
N THR A 90 -12.59 -3.63 3.13
CA THR A 90 -13.09 -4.04 4.45
C THR A 90 -14.56 -3.72 4.66
N THR A 91 -15.05 -2.59 4.12
CA THR A 91 -16.41 -2.10 4.39
C THR A 91 -17.39 -2.44 3.28
N GLY A 92 -16.92 -2.80 2.07
CA GLY A 92 -17.77 -3.01 0.89
C GLY A 92 -18.38 -1.72 0.34
N GLU A 93 -18.27 -0.62 1.07
CA GLU A 93 -18.74 0.71 0.72
C GLU A 93 -17.57 1.69 0.56
N VAL A 94 -17.88 2.81 -0.09
CA VAL A 94 -17.00 3.96 -0.23
C VAL A 94 -16.89 4.73 1.10
N PRO A 95 -15.71 5.24 1.50
CA PRO A 95 -15.52 5.93 2.78
C PRO A 95 -16.49 7.09 3.04
N ALA A 96 -16.78 7.92 2.03
CA ALA A 96 -17.71 9.04 2.19
C ALA A 96 -19.15 8.59 2.49
N VAL A 97 -19.58 7.44 1.95
CA VAL A 97 -20.90 6.86 2.23
C VAL A 97 -20.93 6.33 3.66
N ARG A 98 -19.90 5.58 4.05
CA ARG A 98 -19.80 5.00 5.40
C ARG A 98 -19.77 6.06 6.52
N LEU A 99 -19.21 7.23 6.21
CA LEU A 99 -19.16 8.40 7.10
C LEU A 99 -20.47 9.22 7.07
N GLY A 100 -21.43 8.92 6.19
CA GLY A 100 -22.67 9.66 6.05
C GLY A 100 -22.54 11.02 5.35
N ILE A 101 -21.40 11.31 4.72
CA ILE A 101 -21.17 12.54 3.94
C ILE A 101 -21.98 12.50 2.64
N MET A 102 -22.18 11.31 2.08
CA MET A 102 -22.94 11.08 0.86
C MET A 102 -23.89 9.89 1.01
N ALA A 103 -25.03 9.96 0.32
CA ALA A 103 -25.99 8.85 0.28
C ALA A 103 -25.54 7.71 -0.64
N THR A 104 -24.85 8.03 -1.75
CA THR A 104 -24.45 7.07 -2.77
C THR A 104 -23.02 7.32 -3.26
N PRO A 105 -22.29 6.28 -3.67
CA PRO A 105 -20.95 6.43 -4.22
C PRO A 105 -20.99 7.10 -5.60
N LEU A 106 -19.95 7.88 -5.91
CA LEU A 106 -19.79 8.48 -7.23
C LEU A 106 -19.29 7.43 -8.23
N ARG A 107 -19.83 7.48 -9.44
CA ARG A 107 -19.34 6.68 -10.57
C ARG A 107 -18.33 7.50 -11.37
N LEU A 108 -17.28 6.86 -11.87
CA LEU A 108 -16.23 7.55 -12.62
C LEU A 108 -16.81 8.21 -13.88
N GLU A 109 -17.77 7.53 -14.53
CA GLU A 109 -18.45 8.02 -15.72
C GLU A 109 -19.21 9.31 -15.43
N ALA A 110 -19.87 9.39 -14.27
CA ALA A 110 -20.60 10.58 -13.87
C ALA A 110 -19.67 11.79 -13.72
N ILE A 111 -18.48 11.60 -13.15
CA ILE A 111 -17.48 12.66 -12.99
C ILE A 111 -16.94 13.13 -14.34
N LEU A 112 -16.64 12.19 -15.25
CA LEU A 112 -16.10 12.52 -16.58
C LEU A 112 -17.11 13.22 -17.49
N MET A 113 -18.40 13.00 -17.25
CA MET A 113 -19.50 13.62 -17.99
C MET A 113 -19.97 14.95 -17.37
N MET A 114 -19.42 15.36 -16.22
CA MET A 114 -19.78 16.65 -15.62
C MET A 114 -19.30 17.81 -16.50
N PRO A 115 -20.18 18.79 -16.80
CA PRO A 115 -19.74 20.00 -17.48
C PRO A 115 -18.72 20.72 -16.60
N LYS A 116 -17.65 21.20 -17.23
CA LYS A 116 -16.65 22.02 -16.53
C LYS A 116 -17.37 23.28 -16.04
N ALA A 117 -17.34 23.53 -14.74
CA ALA A 117 -17.80 24.80 -14.18
C ALA A 117 -16.99 25.94 -14.83
N ALA A 118 -17.70 26.97 -15.30
CA ALA A 118 -17.14 28.12 -16.01
C ALA A 118 -16.19 28.93 -15.11
#